data_AF-S7PR45-F1
#
_entry.id   AF-S7PR45-F1
#
_cell.length_a   1.000
_cell.length_b   1.000
_cell.length_c   1.000
_cell.angle_alpha   90.00
_cell.angle_beta   90.00
_cell.angle_gamma   90.00
#
_symmetry.space_group_name_H-M   'P 1'
#
loop_
_entity.id
_entity.type
_entity.pdbx_description
1 polymer ?
#
loop_
_entity_poly.entity_id
_entity_poly.type
_entity_poly.pdbx_seq_one_letter_code
_entity_poly.pdbx_strand_id
1 'polypeptide(L)'
;MPGKFEKKEESVEQPEFYYDEFGFRVDKEEGADPSSSRLPAVSLMEDPPQRLRWQAHLEFTHNHDVGDLTWDKIAASLPRSEKLRSLVLAGIPHSMRPQLWMRLSGALQKKRNSELSYREMVKNSSNDETIAAKQIEKDLLRTMPSNACFANESSIGVPRLRRVLRALAWLYPEIGYCQGTGMVAACLLLFLEEEDTFWMMCAIIEDLLPASYFSTTLLGVQTDQRVLRHLIVQYLPRLDKLLQEHDIELSLITLHWFLTAFASVVHIKLLLRLWDLFFYEGSLVLFQATLGMLRLKVRLQGPPPTSRHAAQLPMSPWARRSWCSSSGACSGVHASASCGLSMSPS
;
A
#
# COMPACT_ATOMS: atom_id res chain seq x y z
N MET A 1 -60.97 24.37 -28.43
CA MET A 1 -59.81 23.48 -28.58
C MET A 1 -58.57 24.18 -28.02
N PRO A 2 -58.24 24.02 -26.73
CA PRO A 2 -56.94 24.46 -26.20
C PRO A 2 -55.92 23.33 -26.32
N GLY A 3 -54.72 23.65 -26.81
CA GLY A 3 -53.60 22.73 -26.96
C GLY A 3 -53.08 22.23 -25.62
N LYS A 4 -52.74 20.93 -25.56
CA LYS A 4 -51.97 20.36 -24.45
C LYS A 4 -50.51 20.28 -24.87
N PHE A 5 -49.69 20.95 -24.08
CA PHE A 5 -48.24 20.91 -24.08
C PHE A 5 -47.72 19.47 -23.96
N GLU A 6 -46.90 19.04 -24.91
CA GLU A 6 -45.99 17.91 -24.73
C GLU A 6 -44.86 18.35 -23.80
N LYS A 7 -44.74 17.68 -22.65
CA LYS A 7 -43.56 17.79 -21.80
C LYS A 7 -42.39 17.13 -22.53
N LYS A 8 -41.42 17.95 -22.92
CA LYS A 8 -40.08 17.50 -23.32
C LYS A 8 -39.43 16.88 -22.08
N GLU A 9 -39.29 15.56 -22.04
CA GLU A 9 -38.40 14.90 -21.08
C GLU A 9 -36.97 15.31 -21.42
N GLU A 10 -36.37 16.15 -20.58
CA GLU A 10 -34.93 16.36 -20.59
C GLU A 10 -34.28 15.05 -20.12
N SER A 11 -33.76 14.28 -21.07
CA SER A 11 -32.83 13.19 -20.78
C SER A 11 -31.60 13.79 -20.12
N VAL A 12 -31.51 13.68 -18.80
CA VAL A 12 -30.29 13.95 -18.05
C VAL A 12 -29.24 12.98 -18.57
N GLU A 13 -28.28 13.47 -19.36
CA GLU A 13 -27.09 12.71 -19.74
C GLU A 13 -26.40 12.24 -18.45
N GLN A 14 -26.52 10.95 -18.14
CA GLN A 14 -25.74 10.37 -17.06
C GLN A 14 -24.29 10.33 -17.54
N PRO A 15 -23.33 10.90 -16.80
CA PRO A 15 -21.93 10.78 -17.19
C PRO A 15 -21.58 9.29 -17.26
N GLU A 16 -21.18 8.81 -18.45
CA GLU A 16 -20.77 7.43 -18.63
C GLU A 16 -19.48 7.20 -17.82
N PHE A 17 -19.59 6.41 -16.74
CA PHE A 17 -18.46 5.92 -15.98
C PHE A 17 -18.37 4.41 -16.10
N TYR A 18 -17.19 3.86 -15.86
CA TYR A 18 -16.97 2.42 -15.72
C TYR A 18 -16.17 2.15 -14.45
N TYR A 19 -16.14 0.89 -14.01
CA TYR A 19 -15.29 0.46 -12.91
C TYR A 19 -14.02 -0.18 -13.44
N ASP A 20 -12.87 0.15 -12.85
CA ASP A 20 -11.60 -0.49 -13.17
C ASP A 20 -11.53 -1.93 -12.63
N GLU A 21 -10.40 -2.61 -12.87
CA GLU A 21 -10.16 -4.00 -12.42
C GLU A 21 -10.18 -4.19 -10.90
N PHE A 22 -10.16 -3.10 -10.11
CA PHE A 22 -10.25 -3.09 -8.65
C PHE A 22 -11.58 -2.54 -8.14
N GLY A 23 -12.53 -2.28 -9.04
CA GLY A 23 -13.84 -1.76 -8.71
C GLY A 23 -13.87 -0.27 -8.40
N PHE A 24 -12.85 0.52 -8.74
CA PHE A 24 -12.90 1.97 -8.60
C PHE A 24 -13.52 2.64 -9.83
N ARG A 25 -14.42 3.59 -9.59
CA ARG A 25 -15.08 4.37 -10.64
C ARG A 25 -14.06 5.22 -11.39
N VAL A 26 -14.11 5.13 -12.72
CA VAL A 26 -13.36 5.95 -13.67
C VAL A 26 -14.37 6.68 -14.55
N ASP A 27 -14.34 8.00 -14.49
CA ASP A 27 -15.16 8.85 -15.36
C ASP A 27 -14.55 8.90 -16.77
N LYS A 28 -15.37 8.75 -17.82
CA LYS A 28 -14.91 8.99 -19.20
C LYS A 28 -14.83 10.50 -19.40
N GLU A 29 -13.64 11.09 -19.33
CA GLU A 29 -13.45 12.48 -19.75
C GLU A 29 -13.55 12.58 -21.28
N GLU A 30 -14.53 13.35 -21.79
CA GLU A 30 -14.51 13.85 -23.16
C GLU A 30 -13.33 14.83 -23.31
N GLY A 31 -12.25 14.41 -23.97
CA GLY A 31 -11.25 15.33 -24.54
C GLY A 31 -9.99 15.65 -23.73
N ALA A 32 -9.55 14.83 -22.77
CA ALA A 32 -8.31 15.10 -22.03
C ALA A 32 -7.02 14.62 -22.73
N ASP A 33 -6.10 15.57 -22.92
CA ASP A 33 -4.73 15.47 -23.43
C ASP A 33 -3.91 14.33 -22.76
N PRO A 34 -3.17 13.48 -23.51
CA PRO A 34 -2.49 12.28 -22.98
C PRO A 34 -1.31 12.56 -22.03
N SER A 35 -1.01 13.82 -21.71
CA SER A 35 0.15 14.22 -20.91
C SER A 35 -0.12 14.33 -19.40
N SER A 36 -1.39 14.33 -18.96
CA SER A 36 -1.74 14.48 -17.54
C SER A 36 -2.05 13.14 -16.87
N SER A 37 -1.12 12.66 -16.04
CA SER A 37 -1.34 11.71 -14.93
C SER A 37 -1.89 10.30 -15.23
N ARG A 38 -1.93 9.85 -16.49
CA ARG A 38 -2.19 8.43 -16.76
C ARG A 38 -0.90 7.64 -16.51
N LEU A 39 -0.83 6.90 -15.39
CA LEU A 39 -0.13 5.63 -15.48
C LEU A 39 -0.79 4.90 -16.65
N PRO A 40 -0.04 4.47 -17.68
CA PRO A 40 -0.65 3.77 -18.80
C PRO A 40 -1.52 2.66 -18.25
N ALA A 41 -2.67 2.41 -18.89
CA ALA A 41 -3.61 1.34 -18.56
C ALA A 41 -2.98 -0.05 -18.81
N VAL A 42 -1.81 -0.28 -18.21
CA VAL A 42 -1.17 -1.57 -18.06
C VAL A 42 -2.06 -2.28 -17.07
N SER A 43 -2.98 -3.11 -17.57
CA SER A 43 -3.65 -4.12 -16.74
C SER A 43 -2.58 -4.78 -15.89
N LEU A 44 -2.88 -5.08 -14.62
CA LEU A 44 -2.01 -5.93 -13.80
C LEU A 44 -2.05 -7.36 -14.34
N MET A 45 -1.68 -7.57 -15.61
CA MET A 45 -1.36 -8.89 -16.13
C MET A 45 -0.21 -9.40 -15.28
N GLU A 46 -0.47 -10.50 -14.58
CA GLU A 46 0.56 -11.18 -13.81
C GLU A 46 1.74 -11.49 -14.72
N ASP A 47 2.94 -11.09 -14.33
CA ASP A 47 4.17 -11.45 -15.03
C ASP A 47 4.42 -12.96 -14.85
N PRO A 48 4.22 -13.82 -15.88
CA PRO A 48 4.30 -15.26 -15.70
C PRO A 48 5.68 -15.74 -15.20
N PRO A 49 6.82 -15.19 -15.68
CA PRO A 49 8.14 -15.41 -15.09
C PRO A 49 8.22 -15.12 -13.60
N GLN A 50 7.64 -14.01 -13.12
CA GLN A 50 7.63 -13.70 -11.69
C GLN A 50 6.82 -14.72 -10.89
N ARG A 51 5.66 -15.14 -11.40
CA ARG A 51 4.84 -16.19 -10.80
C ARG A 51 5.60 -17.51 -10.67
N LEU A 52 6.27 -17.94 -11.74
CA LEU A 52 7.08 -19.16 -11.74
C LEU A 52 8.23 -19.11 -10.72
N ARG A 53 8.87 -17.95 -10.56
CA ARG A 53 9.92 -17.76 -9.53
C ARG A 53 9.39 -17.95 -8.11
N TRP A 54 8.18 -17.46 -7.84
CA TRP A 54 7.51 -17.65 -6.56
C TRP A 54 7.11 -19.11 -6.33
N GLN A 55 6.50 -19.75 -7.32
CA GLN A 55 6.14 -21.17 -7.25
C GLN A 55 7.37 -22.03 -6.98
N ALA A 56 8.43 -21.88 -7.79
CA ALA A 56 9.68 -22.61 -7.59
C ALA A 56 10.26 -22.39 -6.18
N HIS A 57 10.28 -21.14 -5.69
CA HIS A 57 10.77 -20.88 -4.33
C HIS A 57 9.95 -21.61 -3.26
N LEU A 58 8.62 -21.57 -3.35
CA LEU A 58 7.74 -22.24 -2.39
C LEU A 58 7.87 -23.77 -2.48
N GLU A 59 7.98 -24.32 -3.69
CA GLU A 59 8.19 -25.76 -3.92
C GLU A 59 9.51 -26.22 -3.30
N PHE A 60 10.63 -25.56 -3.61
CA PHE A 60 11.94 -25.95 -3.09
C PHE A 60 12.07 -25.78 -1.57
N THR A 61 11.32 -24.85 -0.97
CA THR A 61 11.45 -24.54 0.47
C THR A 61 10.46 -25.33 1.33
N HIS A 62 9.29 -25.70 0.78
CA HIS A 62 8.19 -26.26 1.57
C HIS A 62 7.57 -27.55 1.02
N ASN A 63 7.92 -27.99 -0.20
CA ASN A 63 7.44 -29.27 -0.72
C ASN A 63 8.41 -30.38 -0.38
N HIS A 64 8.11 -31.13 0.69
CA HIS A 64 8.88 -32.32 1.09
C HIS A 64 8.23 -33.63 0.59
N ASP A 65 7.04 -33.55 -0.03
CA ASP A 65 6.24 -34.70 -0.46
C ASP A 65 6.05 -34.74 -1.98
N VAL A 66 5.83 -35.95 -2.51
CA VAL A 66 5.50 -36.15 -3.92
C VAL A 66 4.04 -35.75 -4.18
N GLY A 67 3.82 -34.63 -4.86
CA GLY A 67 2.49 -34.18 -5.30
C GLY A 67 2.42 -32.66 -5.52
N ASP A 68 1.27 -32.18 -5.99
CA ASP A 68 1.04 -30.77 -6.28
C ASP A 68 1.15 -29.91 -5.02
N LEU A 69 1.75 -28.72 -5.17
CA LEU A 69 1.85 -27.72 -4.10
C LEU A 69 0.48 -27.08 -3.85
N THR A 70 -0.02 -27.21 -2.62
CA THR A 70 -1.22 -26.51 -2.15
C THR A 70 -0.86 -25.59 -0.99
N TRP A 71 -1.67 -24.56 -0.76
CA TRP A 71 -1.44 -23.60 0.32
C TRP A 71 -1.45 -24.25 1.70
N ASP A 72 -2.19 -25.35 1.90
CA ASP A 72 -2.23 -26.09 3.16
C ASP A 72 -0.88 -26.73 3.53
N LYS A 73 -0.06 -27.08 2.53
CA LYS A 73 1.29 -27.62 2.71
C LYS A 73 2.33 -26.55 3.03
N ILE A 74 2.03 -25.29 2.75
CA ILE A 74 2.93 -24.16 3.03
C ILE A 74 2.71 -23.69 4.46
N ALA A 75 3.80 -23.60 5.22
CA ALA A 75 3.80 -23.17 6.62
C ALA A 75 3.02 -21.85 6.84
N ALA A 76 2.44 -21.70 8.03
CA ALA A 76 1.67 -20.51 8.40
C ALA A 76 2.51 -19.23 8.48
N SER A 77 3.82 -19.38 8.65
CA SER A 77 4.81 -18.30 8.65
C SER A 77 5.94 -18.68 7.70
N LEU A 78 6.45 -17.69 6.98
CA LEU A 78 7.58 -17.85 6.06
C LEU A 78 8.83 -17.27 6.71
N PRO A 79 9.87 -18.08 6.97
CA PRO A 79 11.09 -17.58 7.59
C PRO A 79 11.76 -16.54 6.69
N ARG A 80 12.20 -15.42 7.27
CA ARG A 80 12.87 -14.36 6.53
C ARG A 80 14.18 -14.87 5.95
N SER A 81 14.41 -14.59 4.67
CA SER A 81 15.66 -14.91 3.97
C SER A 81 15.97 -13.84 2.93
N GLU A 82 17.24 -13.70 2.55
CA GLU A 82 17.67 -12.84 1.44
C GLU A 82 16.91 -13.17 0.14
N LYS A 83 16.65 -14.47 -0.11
CA LYS A 83 15.92 -14.92 -1.29
C LYS A 83 14.46 -14.48 -1.24
N LEU A 84 13.76 -14.73 -0.14
CA LEU A 84 12.37 -14.31 0.03
C LEU A 84 12.24 -12.78 -0.10
N ARG A 85 13.14 -12.04 0.55
CA ARG A 85 13.24 -10.58 0.43
C ARG A 85 13.38 -10.13 -1.03
N SER A 86 14.27 -10.76 -1.80
CA SER A 86 14.47 -10.44 -3.21
C SER A 86 13.20 -10.67 -4.05
N LEU A 87 12.42 -11.71 -3.73
CA LEU A 87 11.16 -12.01 -4.40
C LEU A 87 10.09 -10.98 -4.06
N VAL A 88 9.97 -10.56 -2.80
CA VAL A 88 9.04 -9.50 -2.38
C VAL A 88 9.39 -8.16 -3.04
N LEU A 89 10.68 -7.82 -3.09
CA LEU A 89 11.20 -6.62 -3.77
C LEU A 89 10.92 -6.63 -5.27
N ALA A 90 11.06 -7.78 -5.94
CA ALA A 90 10.68 -7.92 -7.34
C ALA A 90 9.15 -7.82 -7.51
N GLY A 91 8.42 -8.49 -6.61
CA GLY A 91 6.99 -8.32 -6.41
C GLY A 91 6.18 -9.59 -6.33
N ILE A 92 5.03 -9.49 -5.66
CA ILE A 92 4.14 -10.61 -5.44
C ILE A 92 3.09 -10.63 -6.58
N PRO A 93 2.94 -11.76 -7.29
CA PRO A 93 1.85 -11.95 -8.25
C PRO A 93 0.49 -11.74 -7.58
N HIS A 94 -0.45 -11.11 -8.30
CA HIS A 94 -1.70 -10.65 -7.71
C HIS A 94 -2.51 -11.75 -7.03
N SER A 95 -2.73 -12.88 -7.69
CA SER A 95 -3.44 -14.05 -7.17
C SER A 95 -2.74 -14.76 -6.02
N MET A 96 -1.45 -14.51 -5.78
CA MET A 96 -0.72 -15.09 -4.65
C MET A 96 -0.75 -14.20 -3.41
N ARG A 97 -1.13 -12.92 -3.54
CA ARG A 97 -1.16 -11.96 -2.42
C ARG A 97 -2.03 -12.41 -1.25
N PRO A 98 -3.26 -12.92 -1.44
CA PRO A 98 -4.11 -13.26 -0.30
C PRO A 98 -3.44 -14.27 0.65
N GLN A 99 -2.74 -15.24 0.07
CA GLN A 99 -2.08 -16.31 0.81
C GLN A 99 -0.71 -15.90 1.33
N LEU A 100 0.05 -15.11 0.56
CA LEU A 100 1.38 -14.66 0.98
C LEU A 100 1.30 -13.56 2.03
N TRP A 101 0.44 -12.56 1.87
CA TRP A 101 0.28 -11.48 2.86
C TRP A 101 -0.06 -12.02 4.24
N MET A 102 -1.00 -12.98 4.31
CA MET A 102 -1.37 -13.65 5.56
C MET A 102 -0.18 -14.33 6.25
N ARG A 103 0.76 -14.89 5.49
CA ARG A 103 1.96 -15.55 6.03
C ARG A 103 3.08 -14.58 6.37
N LEU A 104 3.30 -13.58 5.51
CA LEU A 104 4.37 -12.59 5.67
C LEU A 104 4.12 -11.69 6.88
N SER A 105 2.86 -11.28 7.09
CA SER A 105 2.46 -10.43 8.22
C SER A 105 2.39 -11.18 9.56
N GLY A 106 2.34 -12.52 9.54
CA GLY A 106 2.05 -13.33 10.72
C GLY A 106 0.55 -13.50 11.02
N ALA A 107 -0.35 -12.88 10.25
CA ALA A 107 -1.80 -12.97 10.46
C ALA A 107 -2.34 -14.41 10.41
N LEU A 108 -1.82 -15.27 9.53
CA LEU A 108 -2.23 -16.68 9.47
C LEU A 108 -1.87 -17.45 10.73
N GLN A 109 -0.73 -17.14 11.33
CA GLN A 109 -0.31 -17.74 12.58
C GLN A 109 -1.21 -17.26 13.73
N LYS A 110 -1.54 -15.96 13.80
CA LYS A 110 -2.52 -15.45 14.76
C LYS A 110 -3.88 -16.12 14.62
N LYS A 111 -4.38 -16.22 13.38
CA LYS A 111 -5.64 -16.93 13.07
C LYS A 111 -5.65 -18.36 13.58
N ARG A 112 -4.58 -19.12 13.36
CA ARG A 112 -4.48 -20.53 13.78
C ARG A 112 -4.29 -20.72 15.27
N ASN A 113 -3.64 -19.76 15.95
CA ASN A 113 -3.33 -19.85 17.37
C ASN A 113 -4.40 -19.22 18.27
N SER A 114 -5.36 -18.49 17.70
CA SER A 114 -6.43 -17.87 18.48
C SER A 114 -7.38 -18.90 19.06
N GLU A 115 -7.63 -18.79 20.36
CA GLU A 115 -8.66 -19.58 21.05
C GLU A 115 -10.07 -19.13 20.66
N LEU A 116 -10.23 -17.84 20.34
CA LEU A 116 -11.51 -17.24 19.98
C LEU A 116 -11.61 -17.09 18.45
N SER A 117 -12.69 -17.62 17.87
CA SER A 117 -12.91 -17.50 16.42
C SER A 117 -13.43 -16.12 16.04
N TYR A 118 -13.15 -15.68 14.80
CA TYR A 118 -13.70 -14.42 14.28
C TYR A 118 -15.23 -14.40 14.33
N ARG A 119 -15.87 -15.55 14.07
CA ARG A 119 -17.34 -15.69 14.16
C ARG A 119 -17.87 -15.37 15.56
N GLU A 120 -17.17 -15.80 16.61
CA GLU A 120 -17.54 -15.51 18.00
C GLU A 120 -17.31 -14.03 18.32
N MET A 121 -16.21 -13.44 17.87
CA MET A 121 -15.94 -12.00 18.05
C MET A 121 -17.00 -11.12 17.38
N VAL A 122 -17.43 -11.47 16.16
CA VAL A 122 -18.53 -10.78 15.46
C VAL A 122 -19.83 -10.90 16.25
N LYS A 123 -20.14 -12.09 16.76
CA LYS A 123 -21.35 -12.32 17.57
C LYS A 123 -21.32 -11.50 18.86
N ASN A 124 -20.18 -11.43 19.53
CA ASN A 124 -20.04 -10.73 20.81
C ASN A 124 -20.03 -9.20 20.63
N SER A 125 -19.56 -8.70 19.48
CA SER A 125 -19.52 -7.27 19.16
C SER A 125 -20.82 -6.73 18.53
N SER A 126 -21.80 -7.57 18.22
CA SER A 126 -22.98 -7.15 17.44
C SER A 126 -23.90 -6.17 18.17
N ASN A 127 -24.00 -6.30 19.50
CA ASN A 127 -24.98 -5.59 20.33
C ASN A 127 -24.38 -4.44 21.14
N ASP A 128 -23.11 -4.11 20.89
CA ASP A 128 -22.39 -3.11 21.68
C ASP A 128 -22.57 -1.70 21.07
N GLU A 129 -23.32 -0.83 21.76
CA GLU A 129 -23.53 0.57 21.34
C GLU A 129 -22.41 1.51 21.85
N THR A 130 -21.15 1.08 21.72
CA THR A 130 -20.01 1.90 22.09
C THR A 130 -19.90 3.20 21.29
N ILE A 131 -19.12 4.15 21.81
CA ILE A 131 -18.69 5.33 21.06
C ILE A 131 -18.02 4.92 19.74
N ALA A 132 -17.18 3.88 19.78
CA ALA A 132 -16.53 3.32 18.60
C ALA A 132 -17.54 2.81 17.56
N ALA A 133 -18.58 2.07 17.98
CA ALA A 133 -19.63 1.59 17.07
C ALA A 133 -20.34 2.75 16.35
N LYS A 134 -20.66 3.83 17.07
CA LYS A 134 -21.28 5.04 16.48
C LYS A 134 -20.36 5.77 15.51
N GLN A 135 -19.06 5.80 15.77
CA GLN A 135 -18.06 6.38 14.85
C GLN A 135 -17.89 5.50 13.61
N ILE A 136 -17.85 4.17 13.78
CA ILE A 136 -17.78 3.22 12.66
C ILE A 136 -18.95 3.45 11.70
N GLU A 137 -20.20 3.49 12.17
CA GLU A 137 -21.36 3.69 11.28
C GLU A 137 -21.27 4.98 10.45
N LYS A 138 -20.78 6.08 11.04
CA LYS A 138 -20.57 7.34 10.33
C LYS A 138 -19.48 7.25 9.26
N ASP A 139 -18.53 6.34 9.44
CA ASP A 139 -17.35 6.20 8.59
C ASP A 139 -17.56 5.24 7.43
N LEU A 140 -18.48 4.28 7.55
CA LEU A 140 -18.69 3.23 6.55
C LEU A 140 -18.95 3.80 5.15
N LEU A 141 -19.91 4.72 5.01
CA LEU A 141 -20.33 5.24 3.70
C LEU A 141 -19.38 6.30 3.13
N ARG A 142 -18.47 6.83 3.94
CA ARG A 142 -17.40 7.74 3.48
C ARG A 142 -16.08 7.01 3.20
N THR A 143 -16.02 5.71 3.43
CA THR A 143 -14.83 4.88 3.18
C THR A 143 -14.89 4.31 1.76
N MET A 144 -13.98 4.75 0.89
CA MET A 144 -13.92 4.38 -0.54
C MET A 144 -15.25 4.54 -1.30
N PRO A 145 -15.89 5.72 -1.28
CA PRO A 145 -17.20 5.93 -1.92
C PRO A 145 -17.17 5.76 -3.45
N SER A 146 -15.99 5.86 -4.07
CA SER A 146 -15.81 5.62 -5.51
C SER A 146 -15.64 4.14 -5.86
N ASN A 147 -15.58 3.23 -4.88
CA ASN A 147 -15.41 1.80 -5.13
C ASN A 147 -16.77 1.07 -5.11
N ALA A 148 -17.03 0.22 -6.11
CA ALA A 148 -18.27 -0.53 -6.28
C ALA A 148 -18.66 -1.36 -5.05
N CYS A 149 -17.69 -1.85 -4.26
CA CYS A 149 -17.97 -2.63 -3.06
C CYS A 149 -18.42 -1.79 -1.87
N PHE A 150 -18.23 -0.46 -1.90
CA PHE A 150 -18.46 0.44 -0.77
C PHE A 150 -19.28 1.70 -1.13
N ALA A 151 -19.70 1.85 -2.38
CA ALA A 151 -20.30 3.07 -2.91
C ALA A 151 -21.63 3.47 -2.26
N ASN A 152 -22.38 2.51 -1.71
CA ASN A 152 -23.67 2.75 -1.06
C ASN A 152 -23.95 1.73 0.05
N GLU A 153 -24.99 1.98 0.85
CA GLU A 153 -25.33 1.17 2.03
C GLU A 153 -25.66 -0.30 1.70
N SER A 154 -26.19 -0.56 0.50
CA SER A 154 -26.48 -1.91 0.02
C SER A 154 -25.27 -2.60 -0.64
N SER A 155 -24.13 -1.91 -0.77
CA SER A 155 -22.92 -2.49 -1.36
C SER A 155 -22.36 -3.60 -0.47
N ILE A 156 -21.93 -4.70 -1.09
CA ILE A 156 -21.55 -5.93 -0.38
C ILE A 156 -20.41 -5.76 0.63
N GLY A 157 -19.52 -4.78 0.41
CA GLY A 157 -18.38 -4.49 1.28
C GLY A 157 -18.76 -3.78 2.58
N VAL A 158 -19.81 -2.94 2.58
CA VAL A 158 -20.24 -2.16 3.75
C VAL A 158 -20.56 -3.04 4.97
N PRO A 159 -21.42 -4.07 4.88
CA PRO A 159 -21.70 -4.93 6.03
C PRO A 159 -20.49 -5.77 6.46
N ARG A 160 -19.60 -6.14 5.53
CA ARG A 160 -18.35 -6.87 5.85
C ARG A 160 -17.40 -5.97 6.66
N LEU A 161 -17.19 -4.73 6.18
CA LEU A 161 -16.36 -3.73 6.85
C LEU A 161 -16.89 -3.41 8.26
N ARG A 162 -18.21 -3.25 8.40
CA ARG A 162 -18.85 -3.06 9.72
C ARG A 162 -18.48 -4.16 10.70
N ARG A 163 -18.61 -5.43 10.30
CA ARG A 163 -18.30 -6.57 11.18
C ARG A 163 -16.83 -6.60 11.57
N VAL A 164 -15.92 -6.41 10.61
CA VAL A 164 -14.48 -6.37 10.88
C VAL A 164 -14.15 -5.26 11.87
N LEU A 165 -14.61 -4.03 11.64
CA LEU A 165 -14.28 -2.89 12.49
C LEU A 165 -14.89 -3.01 13.88
N ARG A 166 -16.12 -3.51 14.01
CA ARG A 166 -16.76 -3.75 15.31
C ARG A 166 -16.04 -4.85 16.09
N ALA A 167 -15.67 -5.95 15.43
CA ALA A 167 -14.89 -7.01 16.06
C ALA A 167 -13.52 -6.50 16.54
N LEU A 168 -12.85 -5.65 15.76
CA LEU A 168 -11.58 -5.02 16.17
C LEU A 168 -11.76 -4.09 17.36
N ALA A 169 -12.77 -3.21 17.34
CA ALA A 169 -13.05 -2.30 18.46
C ALA A 169 -13.42 -3.05 19.74
N TRP A 170 -14.09 -4.20 19.62
CA TRP A 170 -14.40 -5.08 20.74
C TRP A 170 -13.16 -5.83 21.26
N LEU A 171 -12.28 -6.30 20.36
CA LEU A 171 -11.04 -6.98 20.74
C LEU A 171 -10.02 -6.03 21.39
N TYR A 172 -9.96 -4.77 20.94
CA TYR A 172 -9.04 -3.75 21.43
C TYR A 172 -9.80 -2.53 22.00
N PRO A 173 -10.49 -2.65 23.14
CA PRO A 173 -11.34 -1.59 23.69
C PRO A 173 -10.56 -0.30 24.02
N GLU A 174 -9.30 -0.43 24.45
CA GLU A 174 -8.40 0.69 24.74
C GLU A 174 -7.97 1.47 23.48
N ILE A 175 -7.99 0.81 22.32
CA ILE A 175 -7.76 1.45 21.02
C ILE A 175 -9.07 2.06 20.51
N GLY A 176 -10.17 1.31 20.64
CA GLY A 176 -11.47 1.69 20.14
C GLY A 176 -11.49 1.77 18.61
N TYR A 177 -11.90 2.93 18.08
CA TYR A 177 -11.91 3.19 16.64
C TYR A 177 -11.19 4.50 16.30
N CYS A 178 -10.14 4.39 15.50
CA CYS A 178 -9.42 5.52 14.93
C CYS A 178 -9.78 5.73 13.46
N GLN A 179 -10.04 6.98 13.10
CA GLN A 179 -10.28 7.39 11.72
C GLN A 179 -9.02 7.12 10.87
N GLY A 180 -9.13 6.12 10.00
CA GLY A 180 -8.02 5.62 9.18
C GLY A 180 -8.00 4.10 9.13
N THR A 181 -8.38 3.45 10.25
CA THR A 181 -8.49 1.98 10.32
C THR A 181 -9.51 1.43 9.32
N GLY A 182 -10.65 2.13 9.17
CA GLY A 182 -11.67 1.79 8.18
C GLY A 182 -11.14 1.75 6.74
N MET A 183 -10.27 2.69 6.37
CA MET A 183 -9.67 2.71 5.03
C MET A 183 -8.76 1.50 4.79
N VAL A 184 -7.90 1.17 5.76
CA VAL A 184 -7.00 0.01 5.65
C VAL A 184 -7.80 -1.28 5.53
N ALA A 185 -8.78 -1.48 6.42
CA ALA A 185 -9.63 -2.67 6.42
C ALA A 185 -10.46 -2.79 5.14
N ALA A 186 -11.04 -1.69 4.65
CA ALA A 186 -11.81 -1.70 3.42
C ALA A 186 -10.93 -2.04 2.20
N CYS A 187 -9.71 -1.51 2.11
CA CYS A 187 -8.78 -1.87 1.04
C CYS A 187 -8.33 -3.33 1.12
N LEU A 188 -8.12 -3.89 2.31
CA LEU A 188 -7.82 -5.31 2.48
C LEU A 188 -9.00 -6.20 2.02
N LEU A 189 -10.25 -5.80 2.29
CA LEU A 189 -11.45 -6.53 1.85
C LEU A 189 -11.62 -6.64 0.33
N LEU A 190 -10.91 -5.80 -0.45
CA LEU A 190 -10.86 -5.93 -1.91
C LEU A 190 -10.06 -7.15 -2.37
N PHE A 191 -9.19 -7.70 -1.52
CA PHE A 191 -8.27 -8.77 -1.87
C PHE A 191 -8.39 -10.01 -0.98
N LEU A 192 -8.97 -9.85 0.19
CA LEU A 192 -9.04 -10.90 1.22
C LEU A 192 -10.48 -11.25 1.56
N GLU A 193 -10.64 -12.47 2.04
CA GLU A 193 -11.85 -12.86 2.75
C GLU A 193 -12.02 -12.04 4.04
N GLU A 194 -13.26 -11.98 4.53
CA GLU A 194 -13.60 -11.10 5.66
C GLU A 194 -12.82 -11.43 6.93
N GLU A 195 -12.77 -12.71 7.30
CA GLU A 195 -12.02 -13.17 8.46
C GLU A 195 -10.52 -12.94 8.28
N ASP A 196 -9.98 -13.17 7.10
CA ASP A 196 -8.55 -12.96 6.83
C ASP A 196 -8.20 -11.47 6.93
N THR A 197 -9.10 -10.58 6.52
CA THR A 197 -8.95 -9.14 6.73
C THR A 197 -8.88 -8.78 8.20
N PHE A 198 -9.74 -9.37 9.04
CA PHE A 198 -9.71 -9.16 10.48
C PHE A 198 -8.35 -9.55 11.08
N TRP A 199 -7.83 -10.73 10.72
CA TRP A 199 -6.53 -11.19 11.22
C TRP A 199 -5.36 -10.39 10.66
N MET A 200 -5.43 -9.91 9.42
CA MET A 200 -4.47 -8.95 8.88
C MET A 200 -4.45 -7.66 9.68
N MET A 201 -5.62 -7.13 10.04
CA MET A 201 -5.70 -5.93 10.88
C MET A 201 -5.12 -6.17 12.27
N CYS A 202 -5.33 -7.35 12.87
CA CYS A 202 -4.66 -7.70 14.14
C CYS A 202 -3.14 -7.70 14.00
N ALA A 203 -2.59 -8.32 12.94
CA ALA A 203 -1.15 -8.26 12.67
C ALA A 203 -0.63 -6.82 12.45
N ILE A 204 -1.40 -5.98 11.76
CA ILE A 204 -1.04 -4.56 11.57
C ILE A 204 -0.97 -3.82 12.90
N ILE A 205 -1.96 -4.03 13.78
CA ILE A 205 -2.10 -3.33 15.06
C ILE A 205 -1.04 -3.80 16.07
N GLU A 206 -0.80 -5.11 16.15
CA GLU A 206 0.02 -5.70 17.21
C GLU A 206 1.50 -5.82 16.84
N ASP A 207 1.81 -6.14 15.57
CA ASP A 207 3.15 -6.57 15.19
C ASP A 207 3.85 -5.63 14.19
N LEU A 208 3.11 -5.04 13.24
CA LEU A 208 3.72 -4.29 12.14
C LEU A 208 3.89 -2.81 12.43
N LEU A 209 3.00 -2.23 13.24
CA LEU A 209 3.04 -0.82 13.64
C LEU A 209 3.43 -0.69 15.12
N PRO A 210 4.05 0.42 15.52
CA PRO A 210 4.30 0.72 16.94
C PRO A 210 3.02 0.65 17.78
N ALA A 211 3.15 0.31 19.06
CA ALA A 211 2.03 0.35 20.00
C ALA A 211 1.34 1.74 20.02
N SER A 212 0.05 1.76 20.32
CA SER A 212 -0.75 3.00 20.39
C SER A 212 -0.75 3.80 19.07
N TYR A 213 -0.59 3.13 17.93
CA TYR A 213 -0.67 3.78 16.62
C TYR A 213 -2.08 4.30 16.30
N PHE A 214 -3.08 3.49 16.63
CA PHE A 214 -4.50 3.76 16.41
C PHE A 214 -5.25 4.12 17.70
N SER A 215 -4.55 4.32 18.82
CA SER A 215 -5.21 4.73 20.07
C SER A 215 -5.75 6.15 19.97
N THR A 216 -6.56 6.57 20.94
CA THR A 216 -7.04 7.96 21.05
C THR A 216 -5.93 8.99 21.12
N THR A 217 -4.79 8.64 21.73
CA THR A 217 -3.62 9.52 21.85
C THR A 217 -2.76 9.56 20.59
N LEU A 218 -2.89 8.59 19.68
CA LEU A 218 -2.09 8.47 18.47
C LEU A 218 -0.57 8.52 18.73
N LEU A 219 -0.13 8.08 19.92
CA LEU A 219 1.25 8.25 20.36
C LEU A 219 2.25 7.53 19.45
N GLY A 220 1.88 6.34 18.96
CA GLY A 220 2.71 5.55 18.04
C GLY A 220 2.98 6.32 16.75
N VAL A 221 1.93 6.79 16.08
CA VAL A 221 2.08 7.51 14.81
C VAL A 221 2.72 8.88 14.98
N GLN A 222 2.45 9.60 16.08
CA GLN A 222 3.12 10.87 16.38
C GLN A 222 4.64 10.68 16.57
N THR A 223 5.05 9.58 17.21
CA THR A 223 6.46 9.21 17.34
C THR A 223 7.07 9.01 15.96
N ASP A 224 6.39 8.26 15.08
CA ASP A 224 6.83 8.06 13.71
C ASP A 224 6.89 9.38 12.91
N GLN A 225 5.97 10.32 13.10
CA GLN A 225 6.06 11.64 12.47
C GLN A 225 7.32 12.41 12.90
N ARG A 226 7.72 12.31 14.17
CA ARG A 226 8.98 12.91 14.66
C ARG A 226 10.20 12.22 14.07
N VAL A 227 10.19 10.89 13.95
CA VAL A 227 11.26 10.15 13.28
C VAL A 227 11.37 10.57 11.81
N LEU A 228 10.24 10.66 11.10
CA LEU A 228 10.19 11.13 9.72
C LEU A 228 10.77 12.53 9.59
N ARG A 229 10.45 13.45 10.50
CA ARG A 229 11.01 14.80 10.53
C ARG A 229 12.54 14.78 10.56
N HIS A 230 13.15 13.94 11.40
CA HIS A 230 14.60 13.79 11.47
C HIS A 230 15.18 13.22 10.17
N LEU A 231 14.51 12.22 9.58
CA LEU A 231 14.93 11.66 8.29
C LEU A 231 14.87 12.69 7.16
N ILE A 232 13.89 13.60 7.17
CA ILE A 232 13.79 14.68 6.17
C ILE A 232 14.96 15.65 6.30
N VAL A 233 15.34 16.05 7.52
CA VAL A 233 16.54 16.89 7.74
C VAL A 233 17.79 16.22 7.18
N GLN A 234 17.95 14.91 7.43
CA GLN A 234 19.15 14.17 7.04
C GLN A 234 19.21 13.89 5.53
N TYR A 235 18.11 13.44 4.93
CA TYR A 235 18.10 12.92 3.56
C TYR A 235 17.56 13.91 2.52
N LEU A 236 16.76 14.90 2.93
CA LEU A 236 16.15 15.91 2.06
C LEU A 236 16.30 17.34 2.64
N PRO A 237 17.52 17.81 2.98
CA PRO A 237 17.73 19.10 3.66
C PRO A 237 17.23 20.32 2.88
N ARG A 238 17.17 20.23 1.55
CA ARG A 238 16.58 21.31 0.72
C ARG A 238 15.07 21.43 0.91
N LEU A 239 14.38 20.30 0.99
CA LEU A 239 12.94 20.26 1.26
C LEU A 239 12.67 20.76 2.67
N ASP A 240 13.48 20.32 3.63
CA ASP A 240 13.41 20.82 5.01
C ASP A 240 13.46 22.35 5.10
N LYS A 241 14.46 22.97 4.44
CA LYS A 241 14.59 24.42 4.39
C LYS A 241 13.34 25.09 3.80
N LEU A 242 12.81 24.56 2.70
CA LEU A 242 11.61 25.08 2.05
C LEU A 242 10.38 24.98 2.97
N LEU A 243 10.21 23.86 3.67
CA LEU A 243 9.12 23.69 4.62
C LEU A 243 9.21 24.71 5.76
N GLN A 244 10.42 24.97 6.28
CA GLN A 244 10.65 25.98 7.31
C GLN A 244 10.40 27.41 6.81
N GLU A 245 10.89 27.75 5.60
CA GLU A 245 10.70 29.07 4.99
C GLU A 245 9.22 29.41 4.77
N HIS A 246 8.38 28.39 4.54
CA HIS A 246 6.94 28.54 4.33
C HIS A 246 6.09 28.17 5.56
N ASP A 247 6.70 27.89 6.71
CA ASP A 247 6.01 27.48 7.94
C ASP A 247 5.04 26.28 7.73
N ILE A 248 5.47 25.30 6.93
CA ILE A 248 4.68 24.11 6.60
C ILE A 248 5.05 22.99 7.57
N GLU A 249 4.10 22.64 8.43
CA GLU A 249 4.21 21.46 9.27
C GLU A 249 3.95 20.18 8.46
N LEU A 250 5.01 19.42 8.17
CA LEU A 250 4.92 18.19 7.35
C LEU A 250 3.95 17.15 7.92
N SER A 251 3.82 17.08 9.24
CA SER A 251 2.93 16.13 9.94
C SER A 251 1.47 16.29 9.49
N LEU A 252 1.02 17.51 9.18
CA LEU A 252 -0.34 17.79 8.69
C LEU A 252 -0.63 17.12 7.35
N ILE A 253 0.42 16.80 6.58
CA ILE A 253 0.33 16.11 5.30
C ILE A 253 0.51 14.60 5.51
N THR A 254 1.55 14.20 6.24
CA THR A 254 2.02 12.81 6.28
C THR A 254 1.37 11.96 7.37
N LEU A 255 0.73 12.56 8.38
CA LEU A 255 0.05 11.82 9.45
C LEU A 255 -1.01 10.88 8.86
N HIS A 256 -1.85 11.38 7.96
CA HIS A 256 -2.88 10.57 7.34
C HIS A 256 -2.30 9.45 6.45
N TRP A 257 -1.16 9.68 5.79
CA TRP A 257 -0.50 8.67 4.97
C TRP A 257 -0.07 7.46 5.80
N PHE A 258 0.44 7.74 7.00
CA PHE A 258 0.90 6.73 7.94
C PHE A 258 -0.30 6.02 8.59
N LEU A 259 -1.34 6.74 8.97
CA LEU A 259 -2.57 6.16 9.55
C LEU A 259 -3.28 5.20 8.59
N THR A 260 -3.29 5.49 7.29
CA THR A 260 -3.94 4.61 6.32
C THR A 260 -2.98 3.65 5.64
N ALA A 261 -1.71 3.57 6.08
CA ALA A 261 -0.65 2.81 5.41
C ALA A 261 -0.67 3.04 3.88
N PHE A 262 -0.84 4.31 3.47
CA PHE A 262 -0.98 4.82 2.10
C PHE A 262 -2.25 4.43 1.33
N ALA A 263 -3.18 3.70 1.93
CA ALA A 263 -4.38 3.20 1.25
C ALA A 263 -5.28 4.29 0.65
N SER A 264 -5.32 5.47 1.28
CA SER A 264 -6.06 6.65 0.77
C SER A 264 -5.21 7.62 -0.06
N VAL A 265 -3.94 7.31 -0.31
CA VAL A 265 -2.95 8.30 -0.79
C VAL A 265 -2.45 7.97 -2.18
N VAL A 266 -2.18 6.70 -2.45
CA VAL A 266 -1.58 6.26 -3.71
C VAL A 266 -2.54 5.41 -4.51
N HIS A 267 -2.33 5.37 -5.82
CA HIS A 267 -3.07 4.47 -6.71
C HIS A 267 -2.92 3.01 -6.25
N ILE A 268 -3.99 2.22 -6.36
CA ILE A 268 -4.07 0.85 -5.84
C ILE A 268 -2.92 -0.05 -6.31
N LYS A 269 -2.48 0.09 -7.58
CA LYS A 269 -1.33 -0.63 -8.13
C LYS A 269 -0.03 -0.37 -7.37
N LEU A 270 0.20 0.88 -6.96
CA LEU A 270 1.36 1.24 -6.13
C LEU A 270 1.16 0.77 -4.69
N LEU A 271 -0.07 0.88 -4.16
CA LEU A 271 -0.42 0.39 -2.83
C LEU A 271 -0.07 -1.09 -2.68
N LEU A 272 -0.45 -1.93 -3.65
CA LEU A 272 -0.15 -3.36 -3.64
C LEU A 272 1.36 -3.64 -3.51
N ARG A 273 2.21 -2.89 -4.21
CA ARG A 273 3.67 -3.03 -4.12
C ARG A 273 4.23 -2.54 -2.78
N LEU A 274 3.67 -1.45 -2.25
CA LEU A 274 4.01 -0.97 -0.91
C LEU A 274 3.60 -1.98 0.16
N TRP A 275 2.43 -2.59 0.05
CA TRP A 275 1.90 -3.56 0.99
C TRP A 275 2.64 -4.90 0.95
N ASP A 276 3.05 -5.36 -0.24
CA ASP A 276 3.95 -6.50 -0.38
C ASP A 276 5.20 -6.33 0.51
N LEU A 277 5.79 -5.12 0.51
CA LEU A 277 6.95 -4.79 1.34
C LEU A 277 6.58 -4.55 2.80
N PHE A 278 5.49 -3.84 3.08
CA PHE A 278 5.06 -3.51 4.44
C PHE A 278 4.76 -4.78 5.25
N PHE A 279 4.09 -5.77 4.66
CA PHE A 279 3.84 -7.05 5.32
C PHE A 279 5.10 -7.91 5.48
N TYR A 280 6.19 -7.61 4.76
CA TYR A 280 7.46 -8.33 4.90
C TYR A 280 8.45 -7.64 5.86
N GLU A 281 8.67 -6.33 5.71
CA GLU A 281 9.68 -5.53 6.41
C GLU A 281 9.10 -4.77 7.63
N GLY A 282 7.78 -4.55 7.68
CA GLY A 282 7.10 -3.75 8.71
C GLY A 282 7.07 -2.25 8.42
N SER A 283 6.83 -1.45 9.48
CA SER A 283 6.60 0.00 9.40
C SER A 283 7.72 0.83 8.74
N LEU A 284 8.96 0.31 8.66
CA LEU A 284 10.08 0.97 7.97
C LEU A 284 9.73 1.37 6.53
N VAL A 285 8.90 0.57 5.86
CA VAL A 285 8.46 0.82 4.48
C VAL A 285 7.69 2.13 4.35
N LEU A 286 6.93 2.53 5.37
CA LEU A 286 6.16 3.78 5.34
C LEU A 286 7.09 4.98 5.23
N PHE A 287 8.17 5.00 6.00
CA PHE A 287 9.20 6.04 5.92
C PHE A 287 9.90 6.06 4.56
N GLN A 288 10.31 4.89 4.05
CA GLN A 288 10.98 4.77 2.77
C GLN A 288 10.09 5.26 1.62
N ALA A 289 8.80 4.92 1.66
CA ALA A 289 7.81 5.37 0.69
C ALA A 289 7.64 6.89 0.73
N THR A 290 7.47 7.48 1.92
CA THR A 290 7.35 8.94 2.08
C THR A 290 8.58 9.67 1.55
N LEU A 291 9.78 9.24 1.95
CA LEU A 291 11.04 9.85 1.47
C LEU A 291 11.16 9.71 -0.06
N GLY A 292 10.81 8.56 -0.61
CA GLY A 292 10.80 8.32 -2.06
C GLY A 292 9.86 9.26 -2.80
N MET A 293 8.60 9.38 -2.35
CA MET A 293 7.59 10.24 -2.94
C MET A 293 7.98 11.72 -2.88
N LEU A 294 8.44 12.20 -1.72
CA LEU A 294 8.88 13.58 -1.54
C LEU A 294 10.10 13.89 -2.40
N ARG A 295 11.08 12.98 -2.45
CA ARG A 295 12.27 13.14 -3.30
C ARG A 295 11.92 13.22 -4.78
N LEU A 296 10.93 12.45 -5.24
CA LEU A 296 10.50 12.48 -6.64
C LEU A 296 9.84 13.82 -6.97
N LYS A 297 8.92 14.31 -6.13
CA LYS A 297 8.29 15.62 -6.34
C LYS A 297 9.28 16.78 -6.34
N VAL A 298 10.26 16.79 -5.43
CA VAL A 298 11.30 17.82 -5.39
C VAL A 298 12.15 17.83 -6.67
N ARG A 299 12.44 16.67 -7.27
CA ARG A 299 13.18 16.63 -8.55
C ARG A 299 12.37 17.21 -9.71
N LEU A 300 11.05 16.99 -9.73
CA LEU A 300 10.17 17.50 -10.79
C LEU A 300 9.99 19.02 -10.72
N GLN A 301 10.21 19.64 -9.55
CA GLN A 301 10.07 21.07 -9.33
C GLN A 301 11.41 21.85 -9.38
N GLY A 302 12.55 21.16 -9.53
CA GLY A 302 13.84 21.82 -9.70
C GLY A 302 14.05 22.38 -11.10
N PRO A 303 14.91 23.40 -11.28
CA PRO A 303 15.28 23.86 -12.63
C PRO A 303 15.86 22.69 -13.44
N PRO A 304 15.58 22.61 -14.76
CA PRO A 304 16.14 21.56 -15.61
C PRO A 304 17.66 21.55 -15.45
N PRO A 305 18.32 20.37 -15.42
CA PRO A 305 19.76 20.31 -15.21
C PRO A 305 20.46 21.08 -16.33
N THR A 306 21.04 22.22 -15.97
CA THR A 306 21.95 22.95 -16.86
C THR A 306 23.14 22.04 -17.13
N SER A 307 23.41 21.87 -18.42
CA SER A 307 24.44 20.97 -18.93
C SER A 307 25.78 21.18 -18.21
N ARG A 308 26.39 20.05 -17.83
CA ARG A 308 27.81 19.81 -17.47
C ARG A 308 28.21 19.61 -16.00
N HIS A 309 27.32 19.67 -15.01
CA HIS A 309 27.68 19.30 -13.61
C HIS A 309 26.80 18.24 -12.94
N ALA A 310 26.03 17.46 -13.71
CA ALA A 310 25.20 16.37 -13.17
C ALA A 310 25.93 15.01 -13.08
N ALA A 311 27.25 14.97 -13.29
CA ALA A 311 28.04 13.73 -13.26
C ALA A 311 29.01 13.71 -12.09
N GLN A 312 28.56 13.97 -10.86
CA GLN A 312 29.27 13.63 -9.61
C GLN A 312 28.42 14.07 -8.40
N LEU A 313 27.39 13.29 -8.08
CA LEU A 313 26.93 13.19 -6.69
C LEU A 313 27.08 11.72 -6.28
N PRO A 314 27.87 11.40 -5.26
CA PRO A 314 28.02 10.02 -4.84
C PRO A 314 26.67 9.53 -4.33
N MET A 315 26.05 8.60 -5.08
CA MET A 315 24.94 7.84 -4.55
C MET A 315 25.41 7.14 -3.27
N SER A 316 24.68 7.30 -2.17
CA SER A 316 24.95 6.53 -0.97
C SER A 316 24.90 5.03 -1.32
N PRO A 317 25.72 4.17 -0.68
CA PRO A 317 25.78 2.73 -0.97
C PRO A 317 24.41 2.02 -0.93
N TRP A 318 23.47 2.57 -0.16
CA TRP A 318 22.07 2.14 -0.10
C TRP A 318 21.33 2.30 -1.43
N ALA A 319 21.43 3.46 -2.10
CA ALA A 319 20.68 3.72 -3.34
C ALA A 319 21.19 2.91 -4.55
N ARG A 320 22.45 2.45 -4.53
CA ARG A 320 23.02 1.60 -5.58
C ARG A 320 22.55 0.14 -5.50
N ARG A 321 22.41 -0.42 -4.29
CA ARG A 321 22.03 -1.83 -4.10
C ARG A 321 20.54 -2.08 -4.39
N SER A 322 19.68 -1.11 -4.07
CA SER A 322 18.23 -1.24 -4.26
C SER A 322 17.78 -1.08 -5.72
N TRP A 323 18.53 -0.34 -6.54
CA TRP A 323 18.14 0.00 -7.92
C TRP A 323 18.77 -0.90 -8.98
N CYS A 324 20.02 -1.33 -8.81
CA CYS A 324 20.66 -2.30 -9.71
C CYS A 324 19.99 -3.68 -9.69
N SER A 325 19.24 -4.00 -8.63
CA SER A 325 18.53 -5.28 -8.53
C SER A 325 17.19 -5.30 -9.29
N SER A 326 16.68 -4.13 -9.69
CA SER A 326 15.36 -3.97 -10.35
C SER A 326 15.44 -3.62 -11.83
N SER A 327 16.64 -3.35 -12.35
CA SER A 327 16.87 -3.08 -13.77
C SER A 327 17.75 -4.19 -14.33
N GLY A 328 17.11 -5.22 -14.90
CA GLY A 328 17.76 -6.33 -15.61
C GLY A 328 18.40 -5.90 -16.93
N ALA A 329 19.32 -4.95 -16.89
CA ALA A 329 20.08 -4.50 -18.04
C ALA A 329 21.53 -4.23 -17.61
N CYS A 330 22.39 -5.23 -17.80
CA CYS A 330 23.76 -5.09 -18.32
C CYS A 330 24.45 -6.46 -18.29
N SER A 331 24.23 -7.23 -19.35
CA SER A 331 25.16 -8.28 -19.78
C SER A 331 25.71 -7.86 -21.15
N GLY A 332 27.04 -7.81 -21.26
CA GLY A 332 27.81 -7.35 -22.42
C GLY A 332 28.13 -5.85 -22.29
N VAL A 333 29.37 -5.38 -22.17
CA VAL A 333 30.59 -5.75 -22.89
C VAL A 333 31.80 -5.50 -21.99
N HIS A 334 32.61 -6.54 -21.76
CA HIS A 334 34.01 -6.39 -21.36
C HIS A 334 34.84 -6.42 -22.64
N ALA A 335 35.62 -5.36 -22.89
CA ALA A 335 36.97 -5.40 -23.49
C ALA A 335 37.34 -4.01 -24.03
N SER A 336 38.26 -3.31 -23.38
CA SER A 336 39.66 -3.31 -23.83
C SER A 336 40.49 -2.40 -22.93
N ALA A 337 41.64 -2.94 -22.54
CA ALA A 337 42.71 -2.23 -21.85
C ALA A 337 43.38 -1.23 -22.80
N SER A 338 43.93 -0.15 -22.26
CA SER A 338 45.39 0.06 -22.24
C SER A 338 45.74 1.39 -21.59
N CYS A 339 46.55 1.27 -20.54
CA CYS A 339 47.44 2.33 -20.06
C CYS A 339 48.38 2.77 -21.19
N GLY A 340 48.64 4.07 -21.26
CA GLY A 340 49.72 4.61 -22.06
C GLY A 340 49.57 6.11 -22.16
N LEU A 341 50.35 6.86 -21.37
CA LEU A 341 51.20 7.93 -21.87
C LEU A 341 51.91 8.60 -20.69
N SER A 342 53.19 8.21 -20.58
CA SER A 342 54.24 8.91 -19.87
C SER A 342 54.38 10.35 -20.39
N MET A 343 54.47 11.30 -19.46
CA MET A 343 54.96 12.64 -19.72
C MET A 343 56.45 12.61 -20.11
N SER A 344 56.83 13.42 -21.09
CA SER A 344 58.08 14.19 -21.08
C SER A 344 57.97 15.32 -22.11
N PRO A 345 58.39 16.56 -21.79
CA PRO A 345 58.43 17.66 -22.74
C PRO A 345 59.82 17.83 -23.37
N SER A 346 59.84 18.11 -24.67
CA SER A 346 60.68 19.12 -25.34
C SER A 346 60.10 19.38 -26.71
#